data_AF-I4Z207-F1
#
_entry.id   AF-I4Z207-F1
#
_cell.length_a   1.000
_cell.length_b   1.000
_cell.length_c   1.000
_cell.angle_alpha   90.00
_cell.angle_beta   90.00
_cell.angle_gamma   90.00
#
_symmetry.space_group_name_H-M   'P 1'
#
loop_
_entity.id
_entity.type
_entity.pdbx_description
1 polymer ?
#
loop_
_entity_poly.entity_id
_entity_poly.type
_entity_poly.pdbx_seq_one_letter_code
_entity_poly.pdbx_strand_id
1 'polypeptide(L)'
;MAQLKELTAAFSAAGGHRRYILPSLTVAAGGLLDFAMLKFGILIDADGPFAYLPFAIAIAIAGTMIMWWLLDYAASGRTELRGIADTERALDELSSYFDEGSSQVFNAVVESDADFEKWQRRRAEWHEKVQQYLQVNFGLRERNIFRNVILTQSVQIPGSYNDQHNHGRCLLIHQLGTIRETIIRYSDLAAKRRAESR
;
A
#
# COMPACT_ATOMS: atom_id res chain seq x y z
N MET A 1 15.36 19.23 -20.22
CA MET A 1 14.25 19.08 -19.25
C MET A 1 13.67 17.67 -19.19
N ALA A 2 13.56 16.92 -20.30
CA ALA A 2 13.02 15.55 -20.30
C ALA A 2 13.87 14.55 -19.49
N GLN A 3 15.21 14.61 -19.60
CA GLN A 3 16.12 13.74 -18.84
C GLN A 3 16.06 13.96 -17.32
N LEU A 4 15.76 15.19 -16.87
CA LEU A 4 15.63 15.48 -15.44
C LEU A 4 14.38 14.81 -14.86
N LYS A 5 13.29 14.79 -15.64
CA LYS A 5 12.03 14.13 -15.27
C LYS A 5 12.17 12.60 -15.22
N GLU A 6 12.87 12.00 -16.18
CA GLU A 6 13.15 10.55 -16.19
C GLU A 6 14.05 10.14 -15.03
N LEU A 7 15.09 10.93 -14.73
CA LEU A 7 15.92 10.71 -13.55
C LEU A 7 15.06 10.76 -12.28
N THR A 8 14.23 11.80 -12.10
CA THR A 8 13.35 11.90 -10.92
C THR A 8 12.30 10.78 -10.83
N ALA A 9 11.79 10.29 -11.96
CA ALA A 9 10.82 9.19 -11.99
C ALA A 9 11.46 7.83 -11.64
N ALA A 10 12.69 7.58 -12.13
CA ALA A 10 13.47 6.40 -11.74
C ALA A 10 13.90 6.43 -10.26
N PHE A 11 14.06 7.62 -9.68
CA PHE A 11 14.37 7.81 -8.26
C PHE A 11 13.20 7.48 -7.31
N SER A 12 11.96 7.70 -7.75
CA SER A 12 10.75 7.43 -6.96
C SER A 12 10.52 5.93 -6.70
N ALA A 13 10.91 5.06 -7.65
CA ALA A 13 10.56 3.63 -7.61
C ALA A 13 11.48 2.74 -6.75
N ALA A 14 12.64 3.22 -6.27
CA ALA A 14 13.67 2.39 -5.62
C ALA A 14 13.83 2.70 -4.12
N GLY A 15 12.75 2.51 -3.35
CA GLY A 15 12.67 2.88 -1.94
C GLY A 15 13.33 1.88 -0.99
N GLY A 16 14.52 2.19 -0.48
CA GLY A 16 15.06 1.46 0.68
C GLY A 16 16.37 2.04 1.24
N HIS A 17 17.48 1.82 0.54
CA HIS A 17 18.82 2.22 0.99
C HIS A 17 19.38 3.47 0.31
N ARG A 18 18.84 3.90 -0.83
CA ARG A 18 19.31 5.11 -1.55
C ARG A 18 18.74 6.42 -1.01
N ARG A 19 17.91 6.35 0.05
CA ARG A 19 17.11 7.43 0.66
C ARG A 19 17.95 8.56 1.28
N TYR A 20 19.21 8.30 1.60
CA TYR A 20 20.13 9.29 2.19
C TYR A 20 21.22 9.73 1.23
N ILE A 21 21.37 9.06 0.08
CA ILE A 21 22.54 9.23 -0.78
C ILE A 21 22.58 10.62 -1.40
N LEU A 22 21.48 11.11 -1.98
CA LEU A 22 21.50 12.43 -2.63
C LEU A 22 21.70 13.59 -1.64
N PRO A 23 20.93 13.72 -0.55
CA PRO A 23 21.15 14.78 0.43
C PRO A 23 22.55 14.70 1.05
N SER A 24 23.04 13.49 1.34
CA SER A 24 24.40 13.30 1.86
C SER A 24 25.48 13.69 0.84
N LEU A 25 25.28 13.41 -0.45
CA LEU A 25 26.19 13.83 -1.53
C LEU A 25 26.18 15.35 -1.72
N THR A 26 25.02 16.01 -1.59
CA THR A 26 24.93 17.48 -1.67
C THR A 26 25.66 18.14 -0.50
N VAL A 27 25.50 17.63 0.73
CA VAL A 27 26.23 18.12 1.90
C VAL A 27 27.74 17.85 1.77
N ALA A 28 28.12 16.65 1.31
CA ALA A 28 29.52 16.29 1.10
C ALA A 28 30.19 17.11 -0.01
N ALA A 29 29.47 17.37 -1.11
CA ALA A 29 29.95 18.23 -2.20
C ALA A 29 30.12 19.69 -1.73
N GLY A 30 29.18 20.22 -0.95
CA GLY A 30 29.31 21.55 -0.34
C GLY A 30 30.53 21.64 0.58
N GLY A 31 30.73 20.66 1.46
CA GLY A 31 31.91 20.62 2.34
C GLY A 31 33.24 20.47 1.59
N LEU A 32 33.27 19.68 0.51
CA LEU A 32 34.46 19.56 -0.35
C LEU A 32 34.77 20.85 -1.12
N LEU A 33 33.73 21.57 -1.54
CA LEU A 33 33.88 22.84 -2.25
C LEU A 33 34.43 23.92 -1.32
N ASP A 34 33.94 24.01 -0.08
CA ASP A 34 34.49 24.89 0.97
C ASP A 34 35.95 24.55 1.28
N PHE A 35 36.28 23.26 1.43
CA PHE A 35 37.65 22.82 1.66
C PHE A 35 38.58 23.18 0.49
N ALA A 36 38.14 23.01 -0.75
CA ALA A 36 38.90 23.39 -1.93
C ALA A 36 39.09 24.91 -2.02
N MET A 37 38.04 25.70 -1.75
CA MET A 37 38.11 27.16 -1.76
C MET A 37 39.07 27.71 -0.70
N LEU A 38 39.06 27.14 0.51
CA LEU A 38 39.98 27.48 1.60
C LEU A 38 41.43 27.07 1.27
N LYS A 39 41.64 25.86 0.75
CA LYS A 39 42.98 25.33 0.47
C LYS A 39 43.69 26.04 -0.67
N PHE A 40 42.96 26.47 -1.69
CA PHE A 40 43.54 27.12 -2.87
C PHE A 40 43.46 28.65 -2.82
N GLY A 41 42.92 29.24 -1.74
CA GLY A 41 42.85 30.70 -1.56
C GLY A 41 41.99 31.40 -2.62
N ILE A 42 41.07 30.68 -3.25
CA ILE A 42 40.47 31.12 -4.52
C ILE A 42 39.40 32.18 -4.34
N LEU A 43 38.72 32.34 -3.18
CA LEU A 43 37.86 33.53 -2.97
C LEU A 43 37.28 33.81 -1.57
N ILE A 44 37.70 33.17 -0.48
CA ILE A 44 37.18 33.56 0.83
C ILE A 44 38.29 33.57 1.87
N ASP A 45 38.53 34.74 2.44
CA ASP A 45 39.30 34.89 3.66
C ASP A 45 38.70 33.95 4.71
N ALA A 46 39.51 33.05 5.27
CA ALA A 46 39.01 32.01 6.18
C ALA A 46 38.37 32.62 7.44
N ASP A 47 38.78 33.84 7.79
CA ASP A 47 38.27 34.64 8.91
C ASP A 47 37.18 35.63 8.48
N GLY A 48 36.81 35.65 7.20
CA GLY A 48 35.79 36.52 6.63
C GLY A 48 34.36 36.02 6.92
N PRO A 49 33.37 36.93 6.98
CA PRO A 49 31.99 36.59 7.34
C PRO A 49 31.29 35.64 6.34
N PHE A 50 31.91 35.33 5.21
CA PHE A 50 31.36 34.48 4.15
C PHE A 50 32.10 33.14 3.98
N ALA A 51 33.07 32.81 4.85
CA ALA A 51 33.93 31.61 4.74
C ALA A 51 33.16 30.30 4.56
N TYR A 52 31.95 30.21 5.13
CA TYR A 52 31.10 29.02 5.10
C TYR A 52 29.84 29.21 4.27
N LEU A 53 29.78 30.26 3.44
CA LEU A 53 28.60 30.57 2.63
C LEU A 53 28.20 29.41 1.69
N PRO A 54 29.13 28.72 0.99
CA PRO A 54 28.74 27.62 0.12
C PRO A 54 28.27 26.38 0.90
N PHE A 55 28.85 26.06 2.06
CA PHE A 55 28.31 25.02 2.96
C PHE A 55 26.93 25.38 3.51
N ALA A 56 26.69 26.63 3.92
CA ALA A 56 25.37 27.08 4.37
C ALA A 56 24.31 26.95 3.27
N ILE A 57 24.67 27.29 2.02
CA ILE A 57 23.81 27.10 0.85
C ILE A 57 23.54 25.60 0.62
N ALA A 58 24.56 24.74 0.72
CA ALA A 58 24.39 23.30 0.56
C ALA A 58 23.46 22.68 1.61
N ILE A 59 23.56 23.11 2.88
CA ILE A 59 22.64 22.70 3.94
C ILE A 59 21.21 23.17 3.63
N ALA A 60 21.03 24.41 3.20
CA ALA A 60 19.71 24.94 2.88
C ALA A 60 19.05 24.17 1.72
N ILE A 61 19.82 23.81 0.69
CA ILE A 61 19.35 22.98 -0.43
C ILE A 61 18.98 21.57 0.07
N ALA A 62 19.84 20.93 0.86
CA ALA A 62 19.54 19.61 1.43
C ALA A 62 18.28 19.64 2.32
N GLY A 63 18.13 20.67 3.15
CA GLY A 63 16.98 20.85 4.03
C GLY A 63 15.67 21.06 3.26
N THR A 64 15.69 21.88 2.20
CA THR A 64 14.50 22.08 1.34
C THR A 64 14.12 20.82 0.57
N MET A 65 15.09 20.03 0.10
CA MET A 65 14.82 18.73 -0.51
C MET A 65 14.19 17.74 0.47
N ILE A 66 14.70 17.65 1.71
CA ILE A 66 14.13 16.81 2.77
C ILE A 66 12.72 17.25 3.12
N MET A 67 12.48 18.56 3.25
CA MET A 67 11.17 19.12 3.56
C MET A 67 10.16 18.87 2.45
N TRP A 68 10.54 19.10 1.19
CA TRP A 68 9.69 18.81 0.04
C TRP A 68 9.34 17.32 -0.04
N TRP A 69 10.31 16.45 0.26
CA TRP A 69 10.06 15.01 0.33
C TRP A 69 9.15 14.61 1.50
N LEU A 70 9.31 15.20 2.69
CA LEU A 70 8.41 14.95 3.83
C LEU A 70 6.98 15.39 3.50
N LEU A 71 6.81 16.49 2.77
CA LEU A 71 5.52 16.95 2.29
C LEU A 71 4.92 16.00 1.24
N ASP A 72 5.73 15.49 0.31
CA ASP A 72 5.28 14.51 -0.69
C ASP A 72 4.94 13.15 -0.07
N TYR A 73 5.71 12.72 0.95
CA TYR A 73 5.40 11.53 1.75
C TYR A 73 4.10 11.71 2.54
N ALA A 74 3.93 12.86 3.20
CA ALA A 74 2.70 13.18 3.91
C ALA A 74 1.51 13.33 2.94
N ALA A 75 1.73 13.85 1.73
CA ALA A 75 0.72 13.94 0.67
C ALA A 75 0.36 12.56 0.14
N SER A 76 1.34 11.68 -0.08
CA SER A 76 1.16 10.30 -0.54
C SER A 76 0.42 9.45 0.50
N GLY A 77 0.81 9.55 1.77
CA GLY A 77 0.06 8.96 2.88
C GLY A 77 -1.34 9.57 3.01
N ARG A 78 -1.51 10.87 2.74
CA ARG A 78 -2.82 11.50 2.63
C ARG A 78 -3.61 11.10 1.40
N THR A 79 -3.01 10.68 0.29
CA THR A 79 -3.73 10.10 -0.86
C THR A 79 -4.10 8.64 -0.62
N GLU A 80 -3.30 7.92 0.16
CA GLU A 80 -3.65 6.60 0.69
C GLU A 80 -4.80 6.69 1.71
N LEU A 81 -4.92 7.83 2.41
CA LEU A 81 -6.00 8.14 3.38
C LEU A 81 -7.18 8.94 2.79
N ARG A 82 -6.99 9.70 1.71
CA ARG A 82 -8.05 10.34 0.91
C ARG A 82 -8.67 9.22 0.10
N GLY A 83 -9.58 8.56 0.80
CA GLY A 83 -10.09 7.24 0.47
C GLY A 83 -10.46 7.07 -0.99
N ILE A 84 -10.28 5.82 -1.42
CA ILE A 84 -10.96 5.16 -2.53
C ILE A 84 -11.56 6.19 -3.49
N ALA A 85 -10.74 6.63 -4.46
CA ALA A 85 -11.11 7.66 -5.44
C ALA A 85 -12.47 7.38 -6.10
N ASP A 86 -12.91 6.13 -6.04
CA ASP A 86 -14.24 5.69 -6.40
C ASP A 86 -14.76 4.63 -5.39
N THR A 87 -15.20 5.09 -4.21
CA THR A 87 -15.66 4.18 -3.12
C THR A 87 -16.80 3.28 -3.59
N GLU A 88 -17.70 3.80 -4.42
CA GLU A 88 -18.82 3.01 -4.98
C GLU A 88 -18.32 1.92 -5.91
N ARG A 89 -17.49 2.25 -6.88
CA ARG A 89 -16.90 1.25 -7.77
C ARG A 89 -16.13 0.17 -7.00
N ALA A 90 -15.44 0.57 -5.93
CA ALA A 90 -14.72 -0.39 -5.11
C ALA A 90 -15.64 -1.33 -4.31
N LEU A 91 -16.76 -0.81 -3.84
CA LEU A 91 -17.80 -1.58 -3.16
C LEU A 91 -18.53 -2.51 -4.12
N ASP A 92 -18.82 -2.06 -5.34
CA ASP A 92 -19.48 -2.87 -6.37
C ASP A 92 -18.62 -4.07 -6.77
N GLU A 93 -17.33 -3.84 -7.02
CA GLU A 93 -16.40 -4.93 -7.37
C GLU A 93 -16.18 -5.88 -6.17
N LEU A 94 -16.09 -5.34 -4.94
CA LEU A 94 -16.00 -6.17 -3.74
C LEU A 94 -17.27 -7.03 -3.54
N SER A 95 -18.45 -6.49 -3.89
CA SER A 95 -19.71 -7.23 -3.89
C SER A 95 -19.72 -8.33 -4.95
N SER A 96 -19.16 -8.06 -6.14
CA SER A 96 -18.95 -9.09 -7.17
C SER A 96 -18.10 -10.25 -6.64
N TYR A 97 -17.02 -9.98 -5.88
CA TYR A 97 -16.22 -11.04 -5.26
C TYR A 97 -16.93 -11.79 -4.13
N PHE A 98 -17.80 -11.11 -3.39
CA PHE A 98 -18.68 -11.76 -2.41
C PHE A 98 -19.61 -12.76 -3.12
N ASP A 99 -20.24 -12.34 -4.21
CA ASP A 99 -21.16 -13.18 -4.99
C ASP A 99 -20.42 -14.33 -5.68
N GLU A 100 -19.24 -14.08 -6.24
CA GLU A 100 -18.34 -15.11 -6.80
C GLU A 100 -17.98 -16.16 -5.73
N GLY A 101 -17.51 -15.71 -4.56
CA GLY A 101 -17.14 -16.60 -3.47
C GLY A 101 -18.32 -17.40 -2.92
N SER A 102 -19.49 -16.78 -2.81
CA SER A 102 -20.71 -17.43 -2.33
C SER A 102 -21.28 -18.44 -3.34
N SER A 103 -21.51 -18.01 -4.59
CA SER A 103 -22.18 -18.83 -5.58
C SER A 103 -21.27 -19.86 -6.24
N GLN A 104 -20.02 -19.48 -6.56
CA GLN A 104 -19.14 -20.31 -7.40
C GLN A 104 -18.14 -21.14 -6.59
N VAL A 105 -17.80 -20.71 -5.37
CA VAL A 105 -16.83 -21.41 -4.51
C VAL A 105 -17.52 -22.11 -3.34
N PHE A 106 -18.32 -21.41 -2.54
CA PHE A 106 -18.96 -21.99 -1.35
C PHE A 106 -20.00 -23.06 -1.68
N ASN A 107 -20.83 -22.79 -2.68
CA ASN A 107 -21.94 -23.66 -3.11
C ASN A 107 -21.54 -24.65 -4.22
N ALA A 108 -20.25 -24.72 -4.58
CA ALA A 108 -19.78 -25.68 -5.56
C ALA A 108 -19.97 -27.10 -5.04
N VAL A 109 -20.59 -27.95 -5.86
CA VAL A 109 -20.79 -29.36 -5.57
C VAL A 109 -19.46 -30.10 -5.73
N VAL A 110 -19.10 -30.92 -4.74
CA VAL A 110 -17.89 -31.73 -4.72
C VAL A 110 -18.28 -33.17 -4.39
N GLU A 111 -18.10 -34.08 -5.35
CA GLU A 111 -18.52 -35.49 -5.23
C GLU A 111 -17.35 -36.47 -5.33
N SER A 112 -16.17 -35.99 -5.75
CA SER A 112 -14.98 -36.78 -5.98
C SER A 112 -13.71 -36.06 -5.53
N ASP A 113 -12.62 -36.81 -5.34
CA ASP A 113 -11.31 -36.24 -5.03
C ASP A 113 -10.81 -35.28 -6.14
N ALA A 114 -11.09 -35.60 -7.41
CA ALA A 114 -10.73 -34.74 -8.54
C ALA A 114 -11.50 -33.40 -8.50
N ASP A 115 -12.75 -33.41 -8.05
CA ASP A 115 -13.54 -32.19 -7.87
C ASP A 115 -13.06 -31.39 -6.66
N PHE A 116 -12.64 -32.08 -5.60
CA PHE A 116 -12.08 -31.45 -4.43
C PHE A 116 -10.77 -30.71 -4.75
N GLU A 117 -9.87 -31.29 -5.55
CA GLU A 117 -8.65 -30.60 -6.01
C GLU A 117 -8.95 -29.38 -6.87
N LYS A 118 -9.96 -29.46 -7.76
CA LYS A 118 -10.41 -28.31 -8.55
C LYS A 118 -11.00 -27.23 -7.65
N TRP A 119 -11.80 -27.62 -6.66
CA TRP A 119 -12.39 -26.72 -5.69
C TRP A 119 -11.33 -25.98 -4.88
N GLN A 120 -10.31 -26.68 -4.39
CA GLN A 120 -9.19 -26.07 -3.65
C GLN A 120 -8.46 -25.02 -4.49
N ARG A 121 -8.19 -25.31 -5.77
CA ARG A 121 -7.56 -24.35 -6.69
C ARG A 121 -8.41 -23.10 -6.90
N ARG A 122 -9.69 -23.28 -7.22
CA ARG A 122 -10.63 -22.13 -7.37
C ARG A 122 -10.70 -21.30 -6.10
N ARG A 123 -10.74 -21.94 -4.93
CA ARG A 123 -10.74 -21.26 -3.64
C ARG A 123 -9.47 -20.44 -3.43
N ALA A 124 -8.30 -21.00 -3.78
CA ALA A 124 -7.01 -20.30 -3.65
C ALA A 124 -6.91 -19.10 -4.60
N GLU A 125 -7.32 -19.27 -5.86
CA GLU A 125 -7.36 -18.20 -6.87
C GLU A 125 -8.28 -17.06 -6.44
N TRP A 126 -9.51 -17.38 -6.01
CA TRP A 126 -10.45 -16.41 -5.46
C TRP A 126 -9.86 -15.69 -4.23
N HIS A 127 -9.24 -16.43 -3.31
CA HIS A 127 -8.65 -15.86 -2.10
C HIS A 127 -7.52 -14.86 -2.43
N GLU A 128 -6.64 -15.19 -3.37
CA GLU A 128 -5.55 -14.31 -3.80
C GLU A 128 -6.09 -13.04 -4.46
N LYS A 129 -7.06 -13.19 -5.38
CA LYS A 129 -7.74 -12.09 -6.07
C LYS A 129 -8.35 -11.09 -5.07
N VAL A 130 -9.10 -11.57 -4.09
CA VAL A 130 -9.71 -10.73 -3.05
C VAL A 130 -8.65 -10.07 -2.17
N GLN A 131 -7.61 -10.80 -1.77
CA GLN A 131 -6.55 -10.24 -0.93
C GLN A 131 -5.83 -9.08 -1.62
N GLN A 132 -5.49 -9.25 -2.90
CA GLN A 132 -4.86 -8.20 -3.70
C GLN A 132 -5.80 -7.00 -3.85
N TYR A 133 -7.08 -7.25 -4.12
CA TYR A 133 -8.07 -6.20 -4.27
C TYR A 133 -8.27 -5.37 -2.99
N LEU A 134 -8.39 -6.03 -1.84
CA LEU A 134 -8.50 -5.38 -0.54
C LEU A 134 -7.26 -4.53 -0.23
N GLN A 135 -6.06 -5.04 -0.52
CA GLN A 135 -4.83 -4.28 -0.32
C GLN A 135 -4.81 -2.98 -1.14
N VAL A 136 -5.18 -3.07 -2.42
CA VAL A 136 -5.10 -1.92 -3.35
C VAL A 136 -6.19 -0.89 -3.07
N ASN A 137 -7.41 -1.32 -2.74
CA ASN A 137 -8.57 -0.43 -2.69
C ASN A 137 -9.02 -0.05 -1.28
N PHE A 138 -8.81 -0.91 -0.27
CA PHE A 138 -9.27 -0.69 1.10
C PHE A 138 -8.13 -0.58 2.12
N GLY A 139 -6.91 -0.98 1.72
CA GLY A 139 -5.69 -0.85 2.50
C GLY A 139 -5.30 -2.11 3.29
N LEU A 140 -4.17 -2.02 3.98
CA LEU A 140 -3.54 -3.16 4.67
C LEU A 140 -4.40 -3.72 5.80
N ARG A 141 -5.21 -2.90 6.46
CA ARG A 141 -6.09 -3.34 7.55
C ARG A 141 -7.09 -4.38 7.08
N GLU A 142 -7.88 -4.07 6.05
CA GLU A 142 -8.92 -4.98 5.56
C GLU A 142 -8.29 -6.25 4.93
N ARG A 143 -7.17 -6.10 4.23
CA ARG A 143 -6.37 -7.26 3.78
C ARG A 143 -5.98 -8.18 4.94
N ASN A 144 -5.49 -7.63 6.04
CA ASN A 144 -5.04 -8.43 7.19
C ASN A 144 -6.19 -9.11 7.92
N ILE A 145 -7.34 -8.45 8.07
CA ILE A 145 -8.54 -9.05 8.66
C ILE A 145 -9.06 -10.19 7.79
N PHE A 146 -9.07 -10.01 6.46
CA PHE A 146 -9.48 -11.06 5.52
C PHE A 146 -8.55 -12.27 5.51
N ARG A 147 -7.23 -12.03 5.53
CA ARG A 147 -6.22 -13.10 5.49
C ARG A 147 -6.19 -13.91 6.79
N ASN A 148 -6.23 -13.23 7.93
CA ASN A 148 -6.01 -13.85 9.23
C ASN A 148 -7.34 -14.33 9.81
N VAL A 149 -7.84 -15.46 9.32
CA VAL A 149 -9.04 -16.11 9.87
C VAL A 149 -8.65 -16.94 11.08
N ILE A 150 -9.19 -16.60 12.25
CA ILE A 150 -9.08 -17.42 13.46
C ILE A 150 -10.35 -18.25 13.56
N LEU A 151 -10.25 -19.55 13.27
CA LEU A 151 -11.35 -20.49 13.51
C LEU A 151 -11.33 -20.94 14.96
N THR A 152 -12.19 -20.36 15.79
CA THR A 152 -12.35 -20.78 17.19
C THR A 152 -13.16 -22.06 17.33
N GLN A 153 -14.08 -22.35 16.41
CA GLN A 153 -14.89 -23.58 16.39
C GLN A 153 -15.19 -24.00 14.95
N SER A 154 -14.88 -25.24 14.59
CA SER A 154 -15.30 -25.82 13.32
C SER A 154 -16.77 -26.26 13.42
N VAL A 155 -17.62 -25.72 12.55
CA VAL A 155 -19.00 -26.17 12.41
C VAL A 155 -19.06 -27.21 11.30
N GLN A 156 -19.89 -28.24 11.47
CA GLN A 156 -20.14 -29.20 10.40
C GLN A 156 -21.17 -28.60 9.44
N ILE A 157 -20.72 -28.31 8.22
CA ILE A 157 -21.54 -27.72 7.17
C ILE A 157 -22.13 -28.85 6.33
N PRO A 158 -23.47 -28.97 6.23
CA PRO A 158 -24.12 -29.99 5.41
C PRO A 158 -23.66 -29.94 3.94
N GLY A 159 -23.51 -31.12 3.32
CA GLY A 159 -23.05 -31.25 1.94
C GLY A 159 -21.53 -31.12 1.74
N SER A 160 -20.74 -31.12 2.82
CA SER A 160 -19.29 -31.20 2.72
C SER A 160 -18.85 -32.62 2.38
N TYR A 161 -18.07 -32.76 1.31
CA TYR A 161 -17.51 -34.02 0.81
C TYR A 161 -16.68 -34.80 1.85
N ASN A 162 -15.77 -34.10 2.54
CA ASN A 162 -14.91 -34.66 3.58
C ASN A 162 -14.54 -33.57 4.62
N ASP A 163 -13.79 -33.94 5.67
CA ASP A 163 -13.41 -33.02 6.74
C ASP A 163 -12.55 -31.84 6.26
N GLN A 164 -11.69 -32.05 5.27
CA GLN A 164 -10.86 -30.98 4.70
C GLN A 164 -11.70 -29.98 3.90
N HIS A 165 -12.68 -30.48 3.14
CA HIS A 165 -13.66 -29.67 2.43
C HIS A 165 -14.52 -28.88 3.44
N ASN A 166 -14.98 -29.53 4.52
CA ASN A 166 -15.71 -28.86 5.59
C ASN A 166 -14.89 -27.72 6.22
N HIS A 167 -13.63 -27.98 6.55
CA HIS A 167 -12.71 -26.98 7.10
C HIS A 167 -12.52 -25.80 6.14
N GLY A 168 -12.28 -26.09 4.86
CA GLY A 168 -12.14 -25.06 3.83
C GLY A 168 -13.41 -24.22 3.66
N ARG A 169 -14.60 -24.84 3.73
CA ARG A 169 -15.89 -24.13 3.72
C ARG A 169 -16.09 -23.27 4.96
N CYS A 170 -15.67 -23.72 6.14
CA CYS A 170 -15.68 -22.90 7.35
C CYS A 170 -14.81 -21.64 7.18
N LEU A 171 -13.57 -21.79 6.71
CA LEU A 171 -12.69 -20.65 6.42
C LEU A 171 -13.36 -19.68 5.45
N LEU A 172 -13.99 -20.20 4.41
CA LEU A 172 -14.63 -19.39 3.38
C LEU A 172 -15.84 -18.61 3.92
N ILE A 173 -16.66 -19.18 4.81
CA ILE A 173 -17.75 -18.45 5.49
C ILE A 173 -17.21 -17.24 6.24
N HIS A 174 -16.12 -17.41 7.00
CA HIS A 174 -15.51 -16.29 7.72
C HIS A 174 -14.97 -15.23 6.76
N GLN A 175 -14.33 -15.64 5.68
CA GLN A 175 -13.82 -14.72 4.65
C GLN A 175 -14.95 -13.93 3.98
N LEU A 176 -16.05 -14.58 3.62
CA LEU A 176 -17.25 -13.94 3.11
C LEU A 176 -17.88 -12.99 4.14
N GLY A 177 -17.88 -13.38 5.43
CA GLY A 177 -18.29 -12.52 6.54
C GLY A 177 -17.48 -11.23 6.61
N THR A 178 -16.15 -11.33 6.55
CA THR A 178 -15.25 -10.16 6.51
C THR A 178 -15.51 -9.26 5.30
N ILE A 179 -15.72 -9.85 4.12
CA ILE A 179 -16.07 -9.07 2.92
C ILE A 179 -17.38 -8.29 3.16
N ARG A 180 -18.42 -8.97 3.66
CA ARG A 180 -19.72 -8.34 3.97
C ARG A 180 -19.57 -7.19 4.97
N GLU A 181 -18.84 -7.40 6.06
CA GLU A 181 -18.59 -6.34 7.06
C GLU A 181 -17.85 -5.14 6.46
N THR A 182 -16.90 -5.40 5.56
CA THR A 182 -16.17 -4.35 4.85
C THR A 182 -17.13 -3.54 3.96
N ILE A 183 -17.99 -4.22 3.19
CA ILE A 183 -18.99 -3.58 2.34
C ILE A 183 -19.91 -2.66 3.17
N ILE A 184 -20.47 -3.16 4.28
CA ILE A 184 -21.36 -2.40 5.16
C ILE A 184 -20.63 -1.17 5.71
N ARG A 185 -19.44 -1.36 6.30
CA ARG A 185 -18.67 -0.29 6.94
C ARG A 185 -18.36 0.86 5.98
N TYR A 186 -17.93 0.53 4.76
CA TYR A 186 -17.53 1.54 3.78
C TYR A 186 -18.74 2.15 3.06
N SER A 187 -19.87 1.43 2.94
CA SER A 187 -21.15 1.98 2.49
C SER A 187 -21.68 3.04 3.46
N ASP A 188 -21.65 2.77 4.77
CA ASP A 188 -22.07 3.73 5.81
C ASP A 188 -21.20 4.99 5.80
N LEU A 189 -19.88 4.83 5.61
CA LEU A 189 -18.94 5.94 5.49
C LEU A 189 -19.23 6.79 4.24
N ALA A 190 -19.54 6.16 3.11
CA ALA A 190 -19.91 6.86 1.88
C ALA A 190 -21.22 7.64 2.05
N ALA A 191 -22.23 7.03 2.68
CA ALA A 191 -23.51 7.67 2.96
C ALA A 191 -23.36 8.90 3.86
N LYS A 192 -22.54 8.82 4.92
CA LYS A 192 -22.24 9.95 5.81
C LYS A 192 -21.57 11.11 5.07
N ARG A 193 -20.55 10.84 4.25
CA ARG A 193 -19.87 11.88 3.44
C ARG A 193 -20.81 12.60 2.49
N ARG A 194 -21.77 11.87 1.90
CA ARG A 194 -22.80 12.47 1.03
C ARG A 194 -23.73 13.40 1.78
N ALA A 195 -24.13 13.03 3.00
CA ALA A 195 -24.96 13.88 3.85
C ALA A 195 -24.25 15.17 4.26
N GLU A 196 -22.95 15.12 4.56
CA GLU A 196 -22.13 16.28 4.95
C GLU A 196 -21.81 17.23 3.78
N SER A 197 -21.88 16.74 2.54
CA SER A 197 -21.61 17.52 1.32
C SER A 197 -22.82 18.28 0.76
N ARG A 198 -24.00 18.13 1.36
CA ARG A 198 -25.25 18.80 0.99
C ARG A 198 -25.58 19.92 1.99
#